data_AF-A0AAD5QX56-F1
#
_entry.id   AF-A0AAD5QX56-F1
#
_cell.length_a   1.000
_cell.length_b   1.000
_cell.length_c   1.000
_cell.angle_alpha   90.00
_cell.angle_beta   90.00
_cell.angle_gamma   90.00
#
_symmetry.space_group_name_H-M   'P 1'
#
loop_
_entity.id
_entity.type
_entity.pdbx_description
1 polymer ?
#
loop_
_entity_poly.entity_id
_entity_poly.type
_entity_poly.pdbx_seq_one_letter_code
_entity_poly.pdbx_strand_id
1 'polypeptide(L)'
;MGAHPLPGNISLLRAYSSTSSLKSDRSRAIACVSGGVATGTLIGPAFQLLFTPLGPDGIYVLPFYQLNIYNSPALFSFLLNVLGFLLIILVFEERYDVLHEATTKEQNEVPSPCVLAVMVCVTTRFVQIFASTTIQTLGSPFSMLMFSFDKEEAVTYNSSAHLGAGFLGVILYFVFIFFNISRL
;
A
#
# COMPACT_ATOMS: atom_id res chain seq x y z
N MET A 1 -27.20 2.54 3.86
CA MET A 1 -26.92 1.10 3.67
C MET A 1 -26.17 0.96 2.35
N GLY A 2 -24.86 0.73 2.39
CA GLY A 2 -24.02 0.74 1.19
C GLY A 2 -22.57 0.39 1.53
N ALA A 3 -22.39 -0.69 2.28
CA ALA A 3 -21.07 -1.25 2.55
C ALA A 3 -20.62 -2.01 1.30
N HIS A 4 -19.84 -1.36 0.45
CA HIS A 4 -19.09 -2.06 -0.60
C HIS A 4 -17.82 -2.66 0.04
N PRO A 5 -17.59 -3.97 -0.11
CA PRO A 5 -16.43 -4.65 0.46
C PRO A 5 -15.18 -4.36 -0.39
N LEU A 6 -14.02 -4.30 0.28
CA LEU A 6 -12.63 -4.13 -0.21
C LEU A 6 -12.17 -2.66 -0.40
N PRO A 7 -11.01 -2.20 0.10
CA PRO A 7 -10.24 -2.50 1.31
C PRO A 7 -10.61 -1.52 2.44
N GLY A 8 -11.35 -2.00 3.45
CA GLY A 8 -12.02 -1.15 4.45
C GLY A 8 -11.09 -0.15 5.14
N ASN A 9 -9.90 -0.56 5.54
CA ASN A 9 -9.02 0.26 6.38
C ASN A 9 -8.55 1.55 5.70
N ILE A 10 -8.20 1.49 4.40
CA ILE A 10 -7.72 2.68 3.67
C ILE A 10 -8.88 3.64 3.39
N SER A 11 -10.04 3.10 3.02
CA SER A 11 -11.25 3.89 2.78
C SER A 11 -11.72 4.57 4.07
N LEU A 12 -11.71 3.85 5.20
CA LEU A 12 -12.03 4.39 6.52
C LEU A 12 -11.02 5.46 6.94
N LEU A 13 -9.72 5.23 6.76
CA LEU A 13 -8.68 6.20 7.11
C LEU A 13 -8.79 7.48 6.28
N ARG A 14 -9.06 7.38 4.97
CA ARG A 14 -9.30 8.56 4.12
C ARG A 14 -10.58 9.28 4.49
N ALA A 15 -11.67 8.55 4.74
CA ALA A 15 -12.94 9.14 5.17
C ALA A 15 -12.76 9.89 6.49
N TYR A 16 -12.16 9.24 7.49
CA TYR A 16 -11.84 9.86 8.78
C TYR A 16 -10.94 11.09 8.62
N SER A 17 -9.85 10.97 7.86
CA SER A 17 -8.94 12.10 7.60
C SER A 17 -9.66 13.26 6.91
N SER A 18 -10.61 12.97 6.01
CA SER A 18 -11.38 14.00 5.33
C SER A 18 -12.37 14.72 6.24
N THR A 19 -13.01 14.00 7.16
CA THR A 19 -14.00 14.57 8.07
C THR A 19 -13.36 15.29 9.25
N SER A 20 -12.19 14.85 9.71
CA SER A 20 -11.46 15.47 10.83
C SER A 20 -10.57 16.66 10.43
N SER A 21 -10.28 16.84 9.14
CA SER A 21 -9.42 17.93 8.64
C SER A 21 -10.22 19.16 8.17
N LEU A 22 -9.65 20.36 8.36
CA LEU A 22 -10.18 21.60 7.77
C LEU A 22 -10.07 21.57 6.24
N LYS A 23 -10.93 22.33 5.54
CA LYS A 23 -10.95 22.42 4.07
C LYS A 23 -9.59 22.81 3.46
N SER A 24 -8.81 23.65 4.14
CA SER A 24 -7.46 24.07 3.73
C SER A 24 -6.44 22.92 3.76
N ASP A 25 -6.55 22.00 4.72
CA ASP A 25 -5.53 20.99 4.99
C ASP A 25 -5.93 19.58 4.56
N ARG A 26 -7.21 19.35 4.24
CA ARG A 26 -7.76 18.06 3.79
C ARG A 26 -6.96 17.44 2.65
N SER A 27 -6.60 18.21 1.63
CA SER A 27 -5.81 17.72 0.50
C SER A 27 -4.43 17.22 0.93
N ARG A 28 -3.78 17.91 1.89
CA ARG A 28 -2.47 17.52 2.44
C ARG A 28 -2.60 16.27 3.30
N ALA A 29 -3.65 16.16 4.12
CA ALA A 29 -3.92 14.97 4.92
C ALA A 29 -4.16 13.71 4.06
N ILE A 30 -5.00 13.83 3.02
CA ILE A 30 -5.28 12.72 2.09
C ILE A 30 -4.01 12.36 1.27
N ALA A 31 -3.21 13.36 0.89
CA ALA A 31 -1.93 13.12 0.23
C ALA A 31 -0.94 12.37 1.13
N CYS A 32 -0.90 12.69 2.43
CA CYS A 32 -0.08 11.97 3.41
C CYS A 32 -0.51 10.49 3.55
N VAL A 33 -1.81 10.23 3.67
CA VAL A 33 -2.36 8.86 3.72
C VAL A 33 -2.00 8.09 2.44
N SER A 34 -2.19 8.72 1.28
CA SER A 34 -1.90 8.07 -0.01
C SER A 34 -0.40 7.85 -0.22
N GLY A 35 0.44 8.79 0.23
CA GLY A 35 1.89 8.67 0.23
C GLY A 35 2.37 7.52 1.11
N GLY A 36 1.84 7.39 2.33
CA GLY A 36 2.16 6.28 3.22
C GLY A 36 1.83 4.91 2.62
N VAL A 37 0.66 4.77 1.98
CA VAL A 37 0.30 3.53 1.26
C VAL A 37 1.27 3.26 0.11
N ALA A 38 1.59 4.27 -0.71
CA ALA A 38 2.52 4.09 -1.82
C ALA A 38 3.92 3.68 -1.34
N THR A 39 4.43 4.34 -0.30
CA THR A 39 5.71 4.00 0.33
C THR A 39 5.69 2.59 0.92
N GLY A 40 4.62 2.19 1.59
CA GLY A 40 4.46 0.83 2.12
C GLY A 40 4.48 -0.23 1.02
N THR A 41 3.80 0.01 -0.10
CA THR A 41 3.79 -0.91 -1.25
C THR A 41 5.18 -1.00 -1.92
N LEU A 42 5.92 0.10 -1.96
CA LEU A 42 7.29 0.15 -2.50
C LEU A 42 8.29 -0.59 -1.62
N ILE A 43 8.24 -0.37 -0.30
CA ILE A 43 9.18 -0.95 0.67
C ILE A 43 8.78 -2.38 1.06
N GLY A 44 7.50 -2.76 0.91
CA GLY A 44 6.98 -4.07 1.29
C GLY A 44 7.82 -5.25 0.76
N PRO A 45 8.05 -5.36 -0.57
CA PRO A 45 8.90 -6.40 -1.15
C PRO A 45 10.37 -6.30 -0.70
N ALA A 46 10.84 -5.12 -0.28
CA ALA A 46 12.19 -4.93 0.23
C ALA A 46 12.43 -5.66 1.54
N PHE A 47 11.43 -5.67 2.43
CA PHE A 47 11.53 -6.37 3.70
C PHE A 47 11.77 -7.86 3.50
N GLN A 48 11.25 -8.44 2.41
CA GLN A 48 11.50 -9.84 2.07
C GLN A 48 12.99 -10.12 1.82
N LEU A 49 13.74 -9.16 1.28
CA LEU A 49 15.19 -9.29 1.09
C LEU A 49 15.98 -9.21 2.40
N LEU A 50 15.48 -8.50 3.42
CA LEU A 50 16.11 -8.48 4.75
C LEU A 50 16.07 -9.87 5.41
N PHE A 51 15.11 -10.71 5.01
CA PHE A 51 14.96 -12.07 5.52
C PHE A 51 15.58 -13.14 4.60
N THR A 52 16.13 -12.77 3.45
CA THR A 52 16.91 -13.68 2.59
C THR A 52 18.04 -14.42 3.33
N PRO A 53 18.85 -13.80 4.23
CA PRO A 53 19.91 -14.53 4.92
C PRO A 53 19.43 -15.62 5.90
N LEU A 54 18.12 -15.72 6.21
CA LEU A 54 17.59 -16.86 6.97
C LEU A 54 17.49 -18.14 6.13
N GLY A 55 17.44 -18.01 4.80
CA GLY A 55 17.30 -19.13 3.89
C GLY A 55 16.01 -19.95 4.07
N PRO A 56 15.92 -21.08 3.36
CA PRO A 56 14.78 -22.00 3.40
C PRO A 56 14.82 -22.89 4.66
N ASP A 57 16.02 -23.22 5.14
CA ASP A 57 16.24 -24.00 6.37
C ASP A 57 15.97 -23.18 7.63
N GLY A 58 15.97 -21.85 7.57
CA GLY A 58 15.52 -20.98 8.64
C GLY A 58 16.23 -21.16 9.99
N ILE A 59 15.66 -20.57 11.03
CA ILE A 59 16.14 -20.66 12.42
C ILE A 59 14.98 -21.16 13.30
N TYR A 60 15.27 -22.11 14.19
CA TYR A 60 14.30 -22.54 15.20
C TYR A 60 14.24 -21.51 16.33
N VAL A 61 13.17 -20.72 16.36
CA VAL A 61 12.95 -19.70 17.40
C VAL A 61 12.22 -20.30 18.60
N LEU A 62 11.36 -21.29 18.35
CA LEU A 62 10.69 -22.11 19.37
C LEU A 62 10.88 -23.58 19.01
N PRO A 63 10.75 -24.52 19.98
CA PRO A 63 10.90 -25.96 19.72
C PRO A 63 9.95 -26.50 18.63
N PHE A 64 8.87 -25.79 18.34
CA PHE A 64 7.83 -26.14 17.38
C PHE A 64 7.67 -25.10 16.25
N TYR A 65 8.46 -24.02 16.22
CA TYR A 65 8.33 -22.95 15.23
C TYR A 65 9.66 -22.63 14.55
N GLN A 66 9.74 -22.98 13.27
CA GLN A 66 10.85 -22.70 12.39
C GLN A 66 10.56 -21.42 11.59
N LEU A 67 11.40 -20.43 11.80
CA LEU A 67 11.29 -19.14 11.16
C LEU A 67 12.19 -19.15 9.92
N ASN A 68 11.56 -19.17 8.74
CA ASN A 68 12.22 -19.23 7.44
C ASN A 68 11.84 -18.02 6.58
N ILE A 69 12.47 -17.87 5.41
CA ILE A 69 12.23 -16.76 4.48
C ILE A 69 10.75 -16.59 4.08
N TYR A 70 9.95 -17.66 4.10
CA TYR A 70 8.53 -17.62 3.72
C TYR A 70 7.63 -17.09 4.84
N ASN A 71 7.96 -17.40 6.10
CA ASN A 71 7.16 -17.02 7.27
C ASN A 71 7.60 -15.69 7.91
N SER A 72 8.87 -15.31 7.75
CA SER A 72 9.44 -14.09 8.36
C SER A 72 8.69 -12.81 7.98
N PRO A 73 8.34 -12.56 6.70
CA PRO A 73 7.60 -11.35 6.31
C PRO A 73 6.21 -11.29 6.95
N ALA A 74 5.55 -12.44 7.11
CA ALA A 74 4.23 -12.53 7.74
C ALA A 74 4.30 -12.18 9.24
N LEU A 75 5.29 -12.71 9.96
CA LEU A 75 5.50 -12.37 11.36
C LEU A 75 5.82 -10.90 11.55
N PHE A 76 6.67 -10.33 10.68
CA PHE A 76 6.99 -8.91 10.72
C PHE A 76 5.75 -8.03 10.47
N SER A 77 4.94 -8.38 9.46
CA SER A 77 3.68 -7.69 9.18
C SER A 77 2.71 -7.77 10.38
N PHE A 78 2.64 -8.92 11.04
CA PHE A 78 1.84 -9.08 12.26
C PHE A 78 2.32 -8.14 13.37
N LEU A 79 3.63 -8.05 13.63
CA LEU A 79 4.19 -7.15 14.63
C LEU A 79 3.91 -5.67 14.31
N LEU A 80 4.02 -5.27 13.04
CA LEU A 80 3.67 -3.91 12.61
C LEU A 80 2.18 -3.61 12.80
N ASN A 81 1.30 -4.57 12.56
CA ASN A 81 -0.13 -4.41 12.82
C ASN A 81 -0.42 -4.26 14.32
N VAL A 82 0.23 -5.07 15.17
CA VAL A 82 0.11 -4.92 16.64
C VAL A 82 0.61 -3.56 17.09
N LEU A 83 1.76 -3.11 16.58
CA LEU A 83 2.29 -1.77 16.88
C LEU A 83 1.33 -0.67 16.41
N GLY A 84 0.78 -0.77 15.21
CA GLY A 84 -0.23 0.16 14.69
C GLY A 84 -1.47 0.21 15.56
N PHE A 85 -1.95 -0.94 16.03
CA PHE A 85 -3.08 -1.03 16.96
C PHE A 85 -2.76 -0.37 18.31
N LEU A 86 -1.56 -0.60 18.86
CA LEU A 86 -1.11 0.05 20.10
C LEU A 86 -1.00 1.56 19.93
N LEU A 87 -0.48 2.05 18.80
CA LEU A 87 -0.43 3.48 18.51
C LEU A 87 -1.81 4.11 18.45
N ILE A 88 -2.80 3.41 17.86
CA ILE A 88 -4.18 3.87 17.89
C ILE A 88 -4.68 3.94 19.34
N ILE A 89 -4.50 2.90 20.17
CA ILE A 89 -5.02 2.94 21.54
C ILE A 89 -4.33 4.00 22.42
N LEU A 90 -3.01 4.17 22.27
CA LEU A 90 -2.21 4.98 23.19
C LEU A 90 -2.07 6.45 22.78
N VAL A 91 -2.10 6.74 21.48
CA VAL A 91 -1.76 8.06 20.94
C VAL A 91 -2.95 8.72 20.23
N PHE A 92 -3.89 7.93 19.71
CA PHE A 92 -5.03 8.49 18.99
C PHE A 92 -6.11 8.92 19.96
N GLU A 93 -6.27 10.24 20.11
CA GLU A 93 -7.36 10.85 20.88
C GLU A 93 -8.43 11.33 19.90
N GLU A 94 -9.64 10.75 19.99
CA GLU A 94 -10.75 11.08 19.09
C GLU A 94 -11.46 12.36 19.57
N ARG A 95 -11.35 13.45 18.80
CA ARG A 95 -12.09 14.70 19.06
C ARG A 95 -13.37 14.74 18.22
N TYR A 96 -14.51 14.48 18.88
CA TYR A 96 -15.83 14.44 18.22
C TYR A 96 -16.37 15.81 17.77
N ASP A 97 -15.85 16.92 18.31
CA ASP A 97 -16.36 18.28 18.07
C ASP A 97 -16.27 18.70 16.59
N VAL A 98 -15.19 18.30 15.90
CA VAL A 98 -14.95 18.60 14.48
C VAL A 98 -15.78 17.74 13.53
N LEU A 99 -16.17 16.54 13.95
CA LEU A 99 -16.93 15.59 13.13
C LEU A 99 -18.38 16.06 12.89
N HIS A 100 -18.99 16.65 13.92
CA HIS A 100 -20.36 17.15 13.86
C HIS A 100 -20.47 18.41 12.99
N GLU A 101 -19.52 19.34 13.10
CA GLU A 101 -19.50 20.55 12.25
C GLU A 101 -19.25 20.23 10.76
N ALA A 102 -18.39 19.26 10.45
CA ALA A 102 -18.08 18.86 9.08
C ALA A 102 -19.30 18.24 8.38
N THR A 103 -20.09 17.44 9.11
CA THR A 103 -21.31 16.80 8.58
C THR A 103 -22.37 17.84 8.22
N THR A 104 -22.48 18.93 8.98
CA THR A 104 -23.46 20.01 8.73
C THR A 104 -23.04 20.96 7.60
N LYS A 105 -21.73 21.17 7.36
CA LYS A 105 -21.22 22.14 6.37
C LYS A 105 -20.93 21.55 4.97
N GLU A 106 -20.85 20.23 4.84
CA GLU A 106 -20.43 19.52 3.61
C GLU A 106 -21.60 19.01 2.75
N GLN A 107 -22.82 19.48 2.98
CA GLN A 107 -23.98 19.17 2.15
C GLN A 107 -24.04 20.06 0.88
N ASN A 108 -22.88 20.44 0.34
CA ASN A 108 -22.82 21.11 -0.96
C ASN A 108 -22.94 20.03 -2.04
N GLU A 109 -23.95 20.16 -2.90
CA GLU A 109 -24.17 19.30 -4.07
C GLU A 109 -22.87 19.11 -4.85
N VAL A 110 -22.33 17.91 -4.76
CA VAL A 110 -21.23 17.49 -5.62
C VAL A 110 -21.80 17.41 -7.04
N PRO A 111 -21.24 18.13 -8.02
CA PRO A 111 -21.77 18.13 -9.37
C PRO A 111 -21.84 16.69 -9.90
N SER A 112 -22.96 16.34 -10.55
CA SER A 112 -23.22 14.98 -11.02
C SER A 112 -22.08 14.49 -11.90
N PRO A 113 -21.33 13.44 -11.49
CA PRO A 113 -20.22 12.93 -12.28
C PRO A 113 -20.72 12.46 -13.65
N CYS A 114 -19.98 12.75 -14.71
CA CYS A 114 -20.28 12.18 -16.02
C CYS A 114 -20.09 10.65 -15.96
N VAL A 115 -21.17 9.89 -16.16
CA VAL A 115 -21.17 8.42 -16.06
C VAL A 115 -20.13 7.79 -16.97
N LEU A 116 -19.94 8.34 -18.18
CA LEU A 116 -18.91 7.85 -19.11
C LEU A 116 -17.49 8.04 -18.55
N ALA A 117 -17.19 9.20 -17.96
CA ALA A 117 -15.89 9.47 -17.36
C ALA A 117 -15.62 8.55 -16.16
N VAL A 118 -16.64 8.32 -15.33
CA VAL A 118 -16.56 7.37 -14.21
C VAL A 118 -16.32 5.95 -14.73
N MET A 119 -17.08 5.50 -15.72
CA MET A 119 -16.93 4.16 -16.32
C MET A 119 -15.55 3.94 -16.92
N VAL A 120 -15.03 4.91 -17.67
CA VAL A 120 -13.67 4.85 -18.23
C VAL A 120 -12.65 4.78 -17.09
N CYS A 121 -12.75 5.64 -16.08
CA CYS A 121 -11.83 5.65 -14.93
C CYS A 121 -11.84 4.33 -14.16
N VAL A 122 -13.03 3.79 -13.86
CA VAL A 122 -13.20 2.51 -13.17
C VAL A 122 -12.61 1.38 -14.00
N THR A 123 -12.87 1.35 -15.31
CA THR A 123 -12.33 0.33 -16.22
C THR A 123 -10.80 0.41 -16.29
N THR A 124 -10.22 1.60 -16.45
CA THR A 124 -8.77 1.80 -16.45
C THR A 124 -8.14 1.34 -15.13
N ARG A 125 -8.75 1.69 -13.98
CA ARG A 125 -8.26 1.25 -12.68
C ARG A 125 -8.36 -0.26 -12.50
N PHE A 126 -9.46 -0.86 -12.95
CA PHE A 126 -9.61 -2.31 -12.95
C PHE A 126 -8.50 -2.99 -13.75
N VAL A 127 -8.26 -2.57 -14.99
CA VAL A 127 -7.21 -3.14 -15.85
C VAL A 127 -5.83 -2.99 -15.21
N GLN A 128 -5.52 -1.82 -14.64
CA GLN A 128 -4.24 -1.59 -13.96
C GLN A 128 -4.03 -2.52 -12.77
N ILE A 129 -5.02 -2.64 -11.88
CA ILE A 129 -4.95 -3.50 -10.69
C ILE A 129 -4.90 -4.96 -11.10
N PHE A 130 -5.70 -5.37 -12.08
CA PHE A 130 -5.75 -6.73 -12.60
C PHE A 130 -4.40 -7.16 -13.20
N ALA A 131 -3.83 -6.35 -14.09
CA ALA A 131 -2.54 -6.63 -14.71
C ALA A 131 -1.42 -6.72 -13.65
N SER A 132 -1.39 -5.77 -12.71
CA SER A 132 -0.39 -5.76 -11.63
C SER A 132 -0.51 -6.98 -10.71
N THR A 133 -1.74 -7.39 -10.36
CA THR A 133 -1.99 -8.56 -9.51
C THR A 133 -1.62 -9.85 -10.23
N THR A 134 -1.89 -9.93 -11.54
CA THR A 134 -1.52 -11.08 -12.38
C THR A 134 -0.01 -11.25 -12.42
N ILE A 135 0.74 -10.17 -12.65
CA ILE A 135 2.21 -10.20 -12.65
C ILE A 135 2.74 -10.62 -11.27
N GLN A 136 2.21 -10.06 -10.18
CA GLN A 136 2.65 -10.43 -8.82
C GLN A 136 2.36 -11.90 -8.50
N THR A 137 1.21 -12.43 -8.92
CA THR A 137 0.79 -13.80 -8.61
C THR A 137 1.55 -14.82 -9.45
N LEU A 138 1.77 -14.52 -10.74
CA LEU A 138 2.40 -15.45 -11.68
C LEU A 138 3.91 -15.28 -11.78
N GLY A 139 4.48 -14.17 -11.32
CA GLY A 139 5.92 -13.88 -11.45
C GLY A 139 6.80 -14.94 -10.79
N SER A 140 6.44 -15.36 -9.58
CA SER A 140 7.20 -16.40 -8.86
C SER A 140 7.15 -17.78 -9.55
N PRO A 141 5.99 -18.37 -9.87
CA PRO A 141 5.94 -19.65 -10.59
C PRO A 141 6.52 -19.56 -12.00
N PHE A 142 6.37 -18.42 -12.68
CA PHE A 142 6.98 -18.20 -14.00
C PHE A 142 8.50 -18.24 -13.94
N SER A 143 9.13 -17.54 -12.98
CA SER A 143 10.59 -17.55 -12.81
C SER A 143 11.13 -18.95 -12.45
N MET A 144 10.42 -19.69 -11.59
CA MET A 144 10.78 -21.07 -11.26
C MET A 144 10.76 -21.99 -12.50
N LEU A 145 9.74 -21.84 -13.36
CA LEU A 145 9.59 -22.69 -14.54
C LEU A 145 10.54 -22.31 -15.69
N MET A 146 10.72 -21.02 -15.95
CA MET A 146 11.48 -20.53 -17.11
C MET A 146 12.99 -20.58 -16.88
N PHE A 147 13.44 -20.27 -15.64
CA PHE A 147 14.86 -20.21 -15.30
C PHE A 147 15.33 -21.38 -14.43
N SER A 148 14.45 -22.34 -14.11
CA SER A 148 14.73 -23.44 -13.17
C SER A 148 15.25 -22.95 -11.81
N PHE A 149 14.81 -21.77 -11.39
CA PHE A 149 15.16 -21.19 -10.09
C PHE A 149 14.51 -21.97 -8.95
N ASP A 150 15.24 -22.10 -7.83
CA ASP A 150 14.64 -22.60 -6.60
C ASP A 150 13.63 -21.59 -6.04
N LYS A 151 12.76 -22.02 -5.13
CA LYS A 151 11.71 -21.18 -4.53
C LYS A 151 12.29 -19.94 -3.85
N GLU A 152 13.45 -20.08 -3.21
CA GLU A 152 14.16 -18.98 -2.56
C GLU A 152 14.68 -17.95 -3.58
N GLU A 153 15.30 -18.44 -4.65
CA GLU A 153 15.83 -17.59 -5.72
C GLU A 153 14.71 -16.86 -6.43
N ALA A 154 13.61 -17.55 -6.77
CA ALA A 154 12.46 -16.95 -7.42
C ALA A 154 11.84 -15.83 -6.58
N VAL A 155 11.72 -16.05 -5.27
CA VAL A 155 11.24 -15.04 -4.32
C VAL A 155 12.19 -13.85 -4.25
N THR A 156 13.49 -14.09 -4.12
CA THR A 156 14.51 -13.04 -3.98
C THR A 156 14.65 -12.21 -5.26
N TYR A 157 14.60 -12.85 -6.43
CA TYR A 157 14.60 -12.17 -7.73
C TYR A 157 13.33 -11.34 -7.94
N ASN A 158 12.15 -11.87 -7.59
CA ASN A 158 10.91 -11.13 -7.75
C ASN A 158 10.88 -9.89 -6.82
N SER A 159 11.29 -10.05 -5.56
CA SER A 159 11.37 -8.95 -4.60
C SER A 159 12.40 -7.90 -4.99
N SER A 160 13.57 -8.29 -5.50
CA SER A 160 14.59 -7.36 -6.00
C SER A 160 14.14 -6.62 -7.27
N ALA A 161 13.42 -7.27 -8.18
CA ALA A 161 12.84 -6.63 -9.36
C ALA A 161 11.80 -5.56 -8.98
N HIS A 162 10.92 -5.87 -8.02
CA HIS A 162 9.96 -4.90 -7.49
C HIS A 162 10.64 -3.71 -6.79
N LEU A 163 11.72 -3.96 -6.05
CA LEU A 163 12.53 -2.91 -5.48
C LEU A 163 13.19 -2.02 -6.53
N GLY A 164 13.77 -2.62 -7.57
CA GLY A 164 14.41 -1.89 -8.66
C GLY A 164 13.42 -0.99 -9.40
N ALA A 165 12.23 -1.51 -9.70
CA ALA A 165 11.14 -0.71 -10.28
C ALA A 165 10.72 0.45 -9.36
N GLY A 166 10.69 0.20 -8.04
CA GLY A 166 10.37 1.23 -7.06
C GLY A 166 11.40 2.34 -6.97
N PHE A 167 12.68 1.98 -6.95
CA PHE A 167 13.80 2.92 -6.95
C PHE A 167 13.84 3.76 -8.23
N LEU A 168 13.62 3.12 -9.39
CA LEU A 168 13.47 3.83 -10.67
C LEU A 168 12.31 4.82 -10.62
N GLY A 169 11.18 4.45 -10.03
CA GLY A 169 10.05 5.35 -9.81
C GLY A 169 10.43 6.57 -8.98
N VAL A 170 11.14 6.38 -7.87
CA VAL A 170 11.64 7.48 -7.03
C VAL A 170 12.58 8.39 -7.81
N ILE A 171 13.52 7.84 -8.59
CA ILE A 171 14.41 8.61 -9.46
C ILE A 171 13.60 9.44 -10.46
N LEU A 172 12.64 8.83 -11.15
CA LEU A 172 11.79 9.53 -12.11
C LEU A 172 11.02 10.67 -11.44
N TYR A 173 10.48 10.47 -10.24
CA TYR A 173 9.84 11.53 -9.47
C TYR A 173 10.80 12.67 -9.13
N PHE A 174 12.02 12.36 -8.68
CA PHE A 174 13.04 13.38 -8.42
C PHE A 174 13.41 14.15 -9.69
N VAL A 175 13.60 13.46 -10.82
CA VAL A 175 13.87 14.11 -12.12
C VAL A 175 12.71 15.02 -12.50
N PHE A 176 11.45 14.57 -12.38
CA PHE A 176 10.29 15.40 -12.68
C PHE A 176 10.21 16.66 -11.81
N ILE A 177 10.50 16.55 -10.51
CA ILE A 177 10.49 17.68 -9.57
C ILE A 177 11.61 18.68 -9.90
N PHE A 178 12.83 18.21 -10.18
CA PHE A 178 13.97 19.08 -10.44
C PHE A 178 14.00 19.66 -11.86
N PHE A 179 13.52 18.92 -12.87
CA PHE A 179 13.49 19.37 -14.26
C PHE A 179 12.20 20.10 -14.68
N ASN A 180 11.20 20.23 -13.79
CA ASN A 180 10.03 21.08 -13.97
C ASN A 180 9.40 20.99 -15.38
N ILE A 181 9.05 19.77 -15.80
CA ILE A 181 8.40 19.49 -17.09
C ILE A 181 6.97 20.07 -17.16
N SER A 182 6.46 20.64 -16.06
CA SER A 182 5.20 21.39 -16.02
C SER A 182 5.20 22.66 -16.89
N ARG A 183 6.33 23.00 -17.54
CA ARG A 183 6.50 24.18 -18.40
C ARG A 183 6.91 23.83 -19.84
N LEU A 184 6.52 22.66 -20.35
CA LEU A 184 6.53 22.34 -21.78
C LEU A 184 5.11 22.31 -22.35
#